data_AF-A0A9E2RY56-F1
#
_entry.id   AF-A0A9E2RY56-F1
#
_cell.length_a   1.000
_cell.length_b   1.000
_cell.length_c   1.000
_cell.angle_alpha   90.00
_cell.angle_beta   90.00
_cell.angle_gamma   90.00
#
_symmetry.space_group_name_H-M   'P 1'
#
loop_
_entity.id
_entity.type
_entity.pdbx_description
1 polymer ?
#
loop_
_entity_poly.entity_id
_entity_poly.type
_entity_poly.pdbx_seq_one_letter_code
_entity_poly.pdbx_strand_id
1 'polypeptide(L)' 'MLAGGLLTADALEPGVAADAESALLDNAGQPSRVVYYTGPLLRARDWECTAVPELRLAALRLAERQAGAW' A
#
# COMPACT_ATOMS: atom_id res chain seq x y z
N MET A 1 8.71 -11.15 -4.04
CA MET A 1 7.86 -9.98 -4.41
C MET A 1 8.60 -9.04 -5.34
N LEU A 2 9.65 -8.33 -4.89
CA LEU A 2 10.47 -7.45 -5.75
C LEU A 2 11.07 -8.15 -6.98
N ALA A 3 11.74 -9.30 -6.78
CA ALA A 3 12.31 -10.08 -7.89
C ALA A 3 11.27 -10.71 -8.83
N GLY A 4 9.99 -10.72 -8.45
CA GLY A 4 8.88 -11.23 -9.26
C GLY A 4 8.07 -10.14 -9.94
N GLY A 5 8.49 -8.87 -9.85
CA GLY A 5 7.78 -7.72 -10.44
C GLY A 5 6.51 -7.28 -9.71
N LEU A 6 6.10 -7.95 -8.63
CA LEU A 6 4.84 -7.71 -7.92
C LEU A 6 4.83 -6.45 -7.03
N LEU A 7 5.96 -5.75 -6.92
CA LEU A 7 6.16 -4.58 -6.07
C LEU A 7 7.37 -3.79 -6.58
N THR A 8 7.24 -2.47 -6.66
CA THR A 8 8.34 -1.53 -6.96
C THR A 8 8.64 -0.64 -5.75
N ALA A 9 9.92 -0.34 -5.53
CA ALA A 9 10.33 0.64 -4.51
C ALA A 9 9.86 2.05 -4.90
N ASP A 10 9.54 2.87 -3.90
CA ASP A 10 9.31 4.31 -4.10
C ASP A 10 10.64 4.98 -4.52
N ALA A 11 10.55 5.99 -5.39
CA ALA A 11 11.65 6.83 -5.83
C ALA A 11 12.41 7.52 -4.68
N LEU A 12 11.76 7.72 -3.53
CA LEU A 12 12.34 8.30 -2.33
C LEU A 12 12.65 7.22 -1.29
N GLU A 13 13.43 6.18 -1.55
CA GLU A 13 13.77 5.08 -0.61
C GLU A 13 13.71 5.39 0.92
N PRO A 14 13.19 4.49 1.79
CA PRO A 14 12.92 3.07 1.55
C PRO A 14 11.40 2.76 1.43
N GLY A 15 10.64 3.60 0.73
CA GLY A 15 9.19 3.43 0.55
C GLY A 15 8.80 2.34 -0.46
N VAL A 16 7.49 2.08 -0.56
CA VAL A 16 6.90 1.23 -1.62
C VAL A 16 5.91 2.03 -2.45
N ALA A 17 5.89 1.79 -3.76
CA ALA A 17 4.97 2.47 -4.66
C ALA A 17 3.57 1.84 -4.57
N ALA A 18 2.57 2.66 -4.26
CA ALA A 18 1.17 2.28 -4.24
C ALA A 18 0.31 3.37 -4.87
N ASP A 19 -0.85 3.00 -5.41
CA ASP A 19 -1.83 3.95 -5.92
C ASP A 19 -2.65 4.63 -4.80
N ALA A 20 -3.60 5.48 -5.18
CA ALA A 20 -4.48 6.17 -4.23
C ALA A 20 -5.40 5.22 -3.42
N GLU A 21 -5.64 4.00 -3.91
CA GLU A 21 -6.42 2.95 -3.26
C GLU A 21 -5.54 1.99 -2.44
N SER A 22 -4.25 2.30 -2.30
CA SER A 22 -3.26 1.50 -1.57
C SER A 22 -2.88 0.17 -2.26
N ALA A 23 -3.21 -0.02 -3.54
CA ALA A 23 -2.76 -1.17 -4.31
C ALA A 23 -1.28 -1.00 -4.67
N LEU A 24 -0.46 -2.02 -4.43
CA LEU A 24 0.96 -1.96 -4.78
C LEU A 24 1.16 -1.95 -6.29
N LEU A 25 2.08 -1.10 -6.75
CA LEU A 25 2.42 -1.01 -8.17
C LEU A 25 3.47 -2.06 -8.53
N ASP A 26 3.22 -2.77 -9.62
CA ASP A 26 4.18 -3.68 -10.24
C ASP A 26 5.30 -2.91 -10.99
N ASN A 27 6.21 -3.63 -11.64
CA ASN A 27 7.32 -3.02 -12.40
C ASN A 27 6.86 -2.29 -13.69
N ALA A 28 5.63 -2.50 -14.13
CA ALA A 28 4.99 -1.81 -15.25
C ALA A 28 4.10 -0.65 -14.78
N GLY A 29 4.06 -0.37 -13.47
CA GLY A 29 3.22 0.66 -12.87
C GLY A 29 1.74 0.29 -12.77
N GLN A 30 1.39 -1.00 -12.93
CA GLN A 30 0.02 -1.46 -12.80
C GLN A 30 -0.32 -1.78 -11.35
N PRO A 31 -1.51 -1.38 -10.87
CA PRO A 31 -1.95 -1.68 -9.51
C PRO A 31 -2.28 -3.17 -9.35
N SER A 32 -1.79 -3.76 -8.27
CA SER A 32 -2.07 -5.14 -7.91
C SER A 32 -3.53 -5.34 -7.54
N ARG A 33 -4.11 -6.45 -8.00
CA ARG A 33 -5.49 -6.86 -7.65
C ARG A 33 -5.58 -7.66 -6.35
N VAL A 34 -4.44 -8.06 -5.80
CA VAL A 34 -4.38 -9.01 -4.68
C VAL A 34 -3.43 -8.58 -3.56
N VAL A 35 -2.58 -7.56 -3.80
CA VAL A 35 -1.63 -7.06 -2.81
C VAL A 35 -1.84 -5.58 -2.59
N TYR A 36 -2.24 -5.24 -1.36
CA TYR A 36 -2.48 -3.87 -0.91
C TYR A 36 -1.57 -3.58 0.29
N TYR A 37 -1.10 -2.35 0.41
CA TYR A 37 -0.20 -1.95 1.49
C TYR A 37 -0.77 -0.80 2.31
N THR A 38 -0.79 -0.99 3.62
CA THR A 38 -1.13 0.07 4.58
C THR A 38 -0.01 0.16 5.60
N GLY A 39 0.65 1.32 5.69
CA GLY A 39 1.76 1.49 6.62
C GLY A 39 2.69 2.67 6.30
N PRO A 40 3.72 2.88 7.14
CA PRO A 40 4.57 4.07 7.13
C PRO A 40 5.47 4.20 5.90
N LEU A 41 5.56 3.16 5.06
CA LEU A 41 6.35 3.19 3.82
C LEU A 41 5.60 3.88 2.66
N LEU A 42 4.36 4.33 2.88
CA LEU A 42 3.64 5.26 2.00
C LEU A 42 4.13 6.69 2.25
N ARG A 43 5.35 7.01 1.80
CA ARG A 43 6.04 8.27 2.11
C ARG A 43 5.27 9.54 1.70
N ALA A 44 4.30 9.45 0.80
CA ALA A 44 3.55 10.62 0.32
C ALA A 44 2.23 10.92 1.06
N ARG A 45 1.69 10.00 1.89
CA ARG A 45 0.34 10.16 2.46
C ARG A 45 0.28 10.20 3.99
N ASP A 46 1.13 9.46 4.69
CA ASP A 46 0.92 9.15 6.12
C ASP A 46 2.21 9.26 6.97
N TRP A 47 3.04 10.28 6.73
CA TRP A 47 4.25 10.54 7.54
C TRP A 47 3.84 10.69 9.02
N GLU A 48 4.25 9.69 9.83
CA GLU A 48 3.93 9.40 11.25
C GLU A 48 2.79 8.42 11.58
N CYS A 49 2.30 7.59 10.66
CA CYS A 49 1.46 6.42 11.04
C CYS A 49 2.32 5.25 11.57
N THR A 50 2.99 5.45 12.71
CA THR A 50 3.75 4.41 13.43
C THR A 50 2.99 3.87 14.65
N ALA A 51 1.95 4.57 15.10
CA ALA A 51 1.16 4.16 16.23
C ALA A 51 0.14 3.07 15.82
N VAL A 52 0.14 1.99 16.62
CA VAL A 52 -0.66 0.77 16.41
C VAL A 52 -2.18 1.03 16.25
N PRO A 53 -2.80 2.01 16.94
CA PRO A 53 -4.21 2.34 16.73
C PRO A 53 -4.54 2.83 15.32
N GLU A 54 -3.70 3.68 14.74
CA GLU A 54 -3.88 4.33 13.45
C GLU A 54 -3.72 3.31 12.31
N LEU A 55 -2.72 2.43 12.44
CA LEU A 55 -2.52 1.29 11.53
C LEU A 55 -3.73 0.34 11.53
N ARG A 56 -4.32 0.08 12.71
CA ARG A 56 -5.51 -0.77 12.83
C ARG A 56 -6.71 -0.17 12.11
N LEU A 57 -6.94 1.13 12.25
CA LEU A 57 -8.03 1.83 11.55
C LEU A 57 -7.81 1.86 10.03
N ALA A 58 -6.57 2.05 9.57
CA ALA A 58 -6.25 2.02 8.15
C ALA A 58 -6.46 0.62 7.54
N ALA A 59 -6.05 -0.44 8.25
CA ALA A 59 -6.30 -1.82 7.83
C ALA A 59 -7.81 -2.16 7.81
N LEU A 60 -8.58 -1.70 8.79
CA LEU A 60 -10.03 -1.89 8.82
C LEU A 60 -10.72 -1.24 7.62
N ARG A 61 -10.40 0.04 7.34
CA ARG A 61 -10.95 0.77 6.18
C ARG A 61 -10.61 0.10 4.85
N LEU A 62 -9.40 -0.45 4.72
CA LEU A 62 -8.99 -1.19 3.54
C LEU A 62 -9.82 -2.48 3.38
N ALA A 63 -10.02 -3.23 4.47
CA ALA A 63 -10.84 -4.45 4.44
C ALA A 63 -12.30 -4.16 4.10
N GLU A 64 -12.89 -3.08 4.63
CA GLU A 64 -14.26 -2.65 4.32
C GLU A 64 -14.44 -2.32 2.83
N ARG A 65 -13.48 -1.60 2.23
CA ARG A 65 -13.50 -1.29 0.79
C ARG A 65 -13.46 -2.54 -0.08
N GLN A 66 -12.64 -3.52 0.29
CA GLN A 66 -12.52 -4.78 -0.46
C GLN A 66 -13.74 -5.71 -0.24
N ALA A 67 -14.36 -5.68 0.94
CA ALA A 67 -15.55 -6.48 1.23
C ALA A 67 -16.79 -6.02 0.43
N GLY A 68 -16.86 -4.76 0.02
CA GLY A 68 -17.92 -4.23 -0.86
C GLY A 68 -17.71 -4.47 -2.35
N ALA A 69 -16.59 -5.08 -2.76
CA ALA A 69 -16.19 -5.24 -4.16
C ALA A 69 -16.44 -6.67 -4.72
N TRP A 70 -17.41 -7.41 -4.17
CA TRP A 70 -17.85 -8.71 -4.69
C TRP A 70 -19.03 -8.57 -5.64
#